data_AF-A0A067PWS0-F1
#
_entry.id   AF-A0A067PWS0-F1
#
_cell.length_a   1.000
_cell.length_b   1.000
_cell.length_c   1.000
_cell.angle_alpha   90.00
_cell.angle_beta   90.00
_cell.angle_gamma   90.00
#
_symmetry.space_group_name_H-M   'P 1'
#
loop_
_entity.id
_entity.type
_entity.pdbx_description
1 polymer ?
#
loop_
_entity_poly.entity_id
_entity_poly.type
_entity_poly.pdbx_seq_one_letter_code
_entity_poly.pdbx_strand_id
1 'polypeptide(L)'
;DLLIRIFSHMDPQDIINIRQCCRSLHEASLRRIVWIDAVHRIACGSKGVGMRFSTDRMSIHELEHVATAPHRFISRIRRALKRGDNFLLPISNRHLSRDTPSGVPPARLTMFRLLPGGQFLITTGSDCKLELWDL
;
A
#
# COMPACT_ATOMS: atom_id res chain seq x y z
N ASP A 1 5.41 3.26 -28.15
CA ASP A 1 4.15 2.61 -27.76
C ASP A 1 4.35 1.14 -27.34
N LEU A 2 4.97 0.30 -28.18
CA LEU A 2 5.21 -1.13 -27.87
C LEU A 2 5.84 -1.40 -26.49
N LEU A 3 6.90 -0.67 -26.12
CA LEU A 3 7.58 -0.87 -24.82
C LEU A 3 6.65 -0.60 -23.61
N ILE A 4 5.74 0.37 -23.72
CA ILE A 4 4.77 0.66 -22.66
C ILE A 4 3.82 -0.53 -22.49
N ARG A 5 3.35 -1.10 -23.61
CA ARG A 5 2.49 -2.28 -23.63
C ARG A 5 3.20 -3.54 -23.13
N ILE A 6 4.50 -3.67 -23.33
CA ILE A 6 5.29 -4.75 -22.72
C ILE A 6 5.30 -4.55 -21.20
N PHE A 7 5.60 -3.34 -20.71
CA PHE A 7 5.65 -3.06 -19.28
C PHE A 7 4.30 -3.23 -18.57
N SER A 8 3.17 -3.00 -19.24
CA SER A 8 1.83 -3.25 -18.67
C SER A 8 1.53 -4.72 -18.39
N HIS A 9 2.42 -5.64 -18.78
CA HIS A 9 2.33 -7.06 -18.42
C HIS A 9 3.43 -7.53 -17.48
N MET A 10 4.41 -6.68 -17.16
CA MET A 10 5.54 -7.03 -16.30
C MET A 10 5.27 -6.70 -14.84
N ASP A 11 5.93 -7.41 -13.93
CA ASP A 11 5.91 -7.07 -12.51
C ASP A 11 6.65 -5.74 -12.25
N PRO A 12 6.20 -4.92 -11.29
CA PRO A 12 6.82 -3.64 -10.97
C PRO A 12 8.33 -3.72 -10.70
N GLN A 13 8.79 -4.80 -10.07
CA GLN A 13 10.21 -5.01 -9.77
C GLN A 13 11.02 -5.28 -11.05
N ASP A 14 10.46 -6.01 -12.01
CA ASP A 14 11.14 -6.32 -13.26
C ASP A 14 11.26 -5.10 -14.16
N ILE A 15 10.28 -4.19 -14.12
CA ILE A 15 10.37 -2.89 -14.79
C ILE A 15 11.58 -2.08 -14.25
N ILE A 16 11.81 -2.10 -12.93
CA ILE A 16 12.99 -1.45 -12.31
C ILE A 16 14.31 -2.15 -12.69
N ASN A 17 14.29 -3.46 -12.90
CA ASN A 17 15.49 -4.20 -13.31
C ASN A 17 15.82 -3.95 -14.79
N ILE A 18 14.82 -4.07 -15.67
CA ILE A 18 15.01 -4.00 -17.13
C ILE A 18 15.34 -2.58 -17.61
N ARG A 19 14.91 -1.53 -16.89
CA ARG A 19 15.29 -0.13 -17.19
C ARG A 19 16.79 0.14 -17.07
N GLN A 20 17.55 -0.75 -16.43
CA GLN A 20 19.01 -0.64 -16.30
C GLN A 20 19.75 -1.23 -17.50
N CYS A 21 19.04 -1.96 -18.39
CA CYS A 21 19.67 -2.66 -19.51
C CYS A 21 20.03 -1.74 -20.68
N CYS A 22 19.16 -0.78 -21.04
CA CYS A 22 19.45 0.18 -22.12
C CYS A 22 18.66 1.49 -22.00
N ARG A 23 19.09 2.52 -22.74
CA ARG A 23 18.48 3.86 -22.72
C ARG A 23 17.01 3.85 -23.14
N SER A 24 16.65 3.11 -24.19
CA SER A 24 15.26 3.04 -24.67
C SER A 24 14.32 2.44 -23.64
N LEU A 25 14.76 1.37 -22.95
CA LEU A 25 14.01 0.76 -21.86
C LEU A 25 13.92 1.70 -20.66
N HIS A 26 15.01 2.42 -20.37
CA HIS A 26 15.04 3.43 -19.33
C HIS A 26 13.99 4.53 -19.56
N GLU A 27 14.01 5.17 -20.73
CA GLU A 27 13.09 6.24 -21.08
C GLU A 27 11.63 5.77 -21.12
N ALA A 28 11.38 4.57 -21.67
CA ALA A 28 10.04 4.00 -21.67
C ALA A 28 9.54 3.69 -20.25
N SER A 29 10.41 3.23 -19.35
CA SER A 29 10.03 2.92 -17.96
C SER A 29 9.67 4.16 -17.15
N LEU A 30 10.20 5.32 -17.53
CA LEU A 30 9.91 6.61 -16.87
C LEU A 30 8.57 7.21 -17.30
N ARG A 31 7.84 6.57 -18.22
CA ARG A 31 6.52 7.05 -18.62
C ARG A 31 5.53 6.78 -17.50
N ARG A 32 4.92 7.85 -16.97
CA ARG A 32 3.91 7.81 -15.91
C ARG A 32 2.84 6.72 -16.09
N ILE A 33 2.34 6.55 -17.31
CA ILE A 33 1.29 5.57 -17.64
C ILE A 33 1.68 4.13 -17.29
N VAL A 34 2.97 3.78 -17.39
CA VAL A 34 3.49 2.45 -17.01
C VAL A 34 3.24 2.18 -15.54
N TRP A 35 3.49 3.18 -14.69
CA TRP A 35 3.34 3.04 -13.25
C TRP A 35 1.90 3.19 -12.77
N ILE A 36 1.06 3.98 -13.46
CA ILE A 36 -0.38 4.00 -13.20
C ILE A 36 -0.97 2.61 -13.45
N ASP A 37 -0.65 1.99 -14.59
CA ASP A 37 -1.09 0.63 -14.91
C ASP A 37 -0.58 -0.39 -13.89
N ALA A 38 0.69 -0.32 -13.51
CA ALA A 38 1.27 -1.18 -12.48
C ALA A 38 0.55 -1.04 -11.12
N VAL A 39 0.23 0.19 -10.69
CA VAL A 39 -0.55 0.46 -9.47
C VAL A 39 -1.95 -0.13 -9.57
N HIS A 40 -2.63 0.03 -10.71
CA HIS A 40 -3.96 -0.55 -10.92
C HIS A 40 -3.93 -2.08 -10.85
N ARG A 41 -2.92 -2.73 -11.45
CA ARG A 41 -2.80 -4.19 -11.42
C ARG A 41 -2.61 -4.74 -10.01
N ILE A 42 -1.78 -4.10 -9.17
CA ILE A 42 -1.60 -4.54 -7.78
C ILE A 42 -2.85 -4.28 -6.94
N ALA A 43 -3.61 -3.21 -7.22
CA ALA A 43 -4.85 -2.90 -6.52
C ALA A 43 -5.96 -3.90 -6.87
N CYS A 44 -6.16 -4.18 -8.16
CA CYS A 44 -7.19 -5.10 -8.66
C CYS A 44 -6.88 -6.58 -8.38
N GLY A 45 -5.60 -6.96 -8.31
CA GLY A 45 -5.19 -8.34 -7.98
C GLY A 45 -5.44 -8.72 -6.52
N SER A 46 -5.57 -7.72 -5.64
CA SER A 46 -6.02 -7.94 -4.27
C SER A 46 -7.54 -8.09 -4.27
N LYS A 47 -8.09 -9.19 -3.74
CA LYS A 47 -9.55 -9.45 -3.65
C LYS A 47 -10.31 -8.45 -2.72
N GLY A 48 -9.70 -7.33 -2.36
CA GLY A 48 -10.28 -6.26 -1.56
C GLY A 48 -10.83 -5.15 -2.45
N VAL A 49 -12.01 -4.65 -2.09
CA VAL A 49 -12.67 -3.52 -2.74
C VAL A 49 -11.69 -2.36 -2.88
N GLY A 50 -11.32 -2.10 -4.13
CA GLY A 50 -10.79 -0.86 -4.69
C GLY A 50 -10.10 0.09 -3.73
N MET A 51 -8.83 -0.15 -3.48
CA MET A 51 -7.92 0.95 -3.14
C MET A 51 -7.85 1.88 -4.36
N ARG A 52 -8.78 2.84 -4.44
CA ARG A 52 -8.75 3.89 -5.45
C ARG A 52 -7.67 4.87 -5.05
N PHE A 53 -6.42 4.51 -5.33
CA PHE A 53 -5.35 5.50 -5.33
C PHE A 53 -5.75 6.62 -6.30
N SER A 54 -5.73 7.87 -5.83
CA SER A 54 -5.79 9.01 -6.74
C SER A 54 -4.44 9.09 -7.46
N THR A 55 -4.28 8.24 -8.47
CA THR A 55 -3.07 8.20 -9.31
C THR A 55 -2.89 9.50 -10.08
N ASP A 56 -3.91 10.35 -10.16
CA ASP A 56 -3.86 11.65 -10.85
C ASP A 56 -2.90 12.62 -10.18
N ARG A 57 -2.80 12.58 -8.84
CA ARG A 57 -1.99 13.54 -8.06
C ARG A 57 -0.59 13.03 -7.71
N MET A 58 -0.35 11.72 -7.78
CA MET A 58 0.93 11.12 -7.39
C MET A 58 2.05 11.48 -8.37
N SER A 59 3.27 11.75 -7.95
CA SER A 59 4.46 11.80 -8.79
C SER A 59 4.83 10.42 -9.35
N ILE A 60 5.73 10.34 -10.35
CA ILE A 60 6.25 9.05 -10.84
C ILE A 60 6.93 8.27 -9.71
N HIS A 61 7.69 8.96 -8.85
CA HIS A 61 8.35 8.31 -7.71
C HIS A 61 7.35 7.73 -6.71
N GLU A 62 6.24 8.41 -6.45
CA GLU A 62 5.17 7.87 -5.60
C GLU A 62 4.49 6.67 -6.26
N LEU A 63 4.20 6.73 -7.57
CA LEU A 63 3.64 5.58 -8.30
C LEU A 63 4.58 4.37 -8.28
N GLU A 64 5.88 4.58 -8.54
CA GLU A 64 6.93 3.55 -8.42
C GLU A 64 6.96 2.97 -6.99
N HIS A 65 6.90 3.86 -5.99
CA HIS A 65 6.93 3.47 -4.60
C HIS A 65 5.73 2.60 -4.23
N VAL A 66 4.52 2.98 -4.64
CA VAL A 66 3.29 2.21 -4.39
C VAL A 66 3.33 0.87 -5.15
N ALA A 67 3.64 0.88 -6.44
CA ALA A 67 3.68 -0.31 -7.28
C ALA A 67 4.64 -1.38 -6.76
N THR A 68 5.79 -0.98 -6.23
CA THR A 68 6.81 -1.92 -5.71
C THR A 68 6.64 -2.25 -4.22
N ALA A 69 5.66 -1.65 -3.52
CA ALA A 69 5.44 -1.86 -2.09
C ALA A 69 5.23 -3.33 -1.69
N PRO A 70 4.41 -4.14 -2.40
CA PRO A 70 4.23 -5.56 -2.06
C PRO A 70 5.55 -6.34 -2.11
N HIS A 71 6.35 -6.14 -3.17
CA HIS A 71 7.64 -6.81 -3.32
C HIS A 71 8.62 -6.39 -2.20
N ARG A 72 8.69 -5.09 -1.87
CA ARG A 72 9.52 -4.60 -0.75
C ARG A 72 9.10 -5.21 0.59
N PHE A 73 7.79 -5.31 0.83
CA PHE A 73 7.25 -5.89 2.06
C PHE A 73 7.61 -7.38 2.19
N ILE A 74 7.36 -8.17 1.15
CA ILE A 74 7.73 -9.59 1.12
C ILE A 74 9.24 -9.78 1.25
N SER A 75 10.04 -8.94 0.60
CA SER A 75 11.52 -8.96 0.74
C SER A 75 11.95 -8.70 2.19
N ARG A 76 11.32 -7.77 2.89
CA ARG A 76 11.57 -7.53 4.32
C ARG A 76 11.22 -8.74 5.18
N ILE A 77 10.05 -9.36 4.97
CA ILE A 77 9.65 -10.59 5.66
C ILE A 77 10.68 -11.70 5.43
N ARG A 78 11.04 -11.97 4.18
CA ARG A 78 12.00 -13.03 3.83
C ARG A 78 13.36 -12.81 4.48
N ARG A 79 13.82 -11.57 4.55
CA ARG A 79 15.09 -11.22 5.23
C ARG A 79 15.01 -11.46 6.74
N ALA A 80 13.90 -11.10 7.37
CA ALA A 80 13.70 -11.32 8.81
C ALA A 80 13.67 -12.82 9.14
N LEU A 81 12.92 -13.62 8.36
CA LEU A 81 12.89 -15.07 8.52
C LEU A 81 14.27 -15.70 8.35
N LYS A 82 15.07 -15.25 7.38
CA LYS A 82 16.46 -15.73 7.20
C LYS A 82 17.38 -15.42 8.37
N ARG A 83 17.12 -14.35 9.13
CA ARG A 83 17.87 -14.02 10.35
C ARG A 83 17.40 -14.80 11.58
N GLY A 84 16.29 -15.54 11.48
CA GLY A 84 15.65 -16.17 12.63
C GLY A 84 14.77 -15.22 13.44
N ASP A 85 14.38 -14.07 12.88
CA ASP A 85 13.49 -13.14 13.56
C ASP A 85 12.07 -13.71 13.59
N ASN A 86 11.44 -13.73 14.77
CA ASN A 86 10.05 -14.16 14.93
C ASN A 86 9.03 -13.07 14.57
N PHE A 87 9.46 -11.79 14.55
CA PHE A 87 8.59 -10.63 14.33
C PHE A 87 9.30 -9.54 13.52
N LEU A 88 8.51 -8.74 12.79
CA LEU A 88 8.99 -7.50 12.19
C LEU A 88 8.76 -6.33 13.14
N LEU A 89 9.80 -5.54 13.40
CA LEU A 89 9.64 -4.28 14.12
C LEU A 89 8.86 -3.28 13.25
N PRO A 90 7.86 -2.59 13.82
CA PRO A 90 7.16 -1.54 13.11
C PRO A 90 8.11 -0.40 12.75
N ILE A 91 7.95 0.17 11.55
CA ILE A 91 8.74 1.33 11.10
C ILE A 91 8.29 2.58 11.86
N SER A 92 7.00 2.65 12.20
CA SER A 92 6.42 3.75 12.94
C SER A 92 5.23 3.26 13.74
N ASN A 93 5.07 3.80 14.95
CA ASN A 93 3.89 3.59 15.78
C ASN A 93 3.05 4.88 15.77
N ARG A 94 1.73 4.71 15.66
CA ARG A 94 0.74 5.80 15.73
C ARG A 94 -0.30 5.39 16.76
N HIS A 95 -0.62 6.30 17.67
CA HIS A 95 -1.66 6.10 18.68
C HIS A 95 -2.92 6.84 18.25
N LEU A 96 -4.03 6.10 18.10
CA LEU A 96 -5.33 6.65 17.82
C LEU A 96 -6.09 6.78 19.14
N SER A 97 -6.55 7.99 19.46
CA SER A 97 -7.33 8.26 20.66
C SER A 97 -8.74 8.68 20.24
N ARG A 98 -9.76 8.17 20.94
CA ARG A 98 -11.13 8.64 20.76
C ARG A 98 -11.36 9.89 21.56
N ASP A 99 -12.02 10.87 20.95
CA ASP A 99 -12.55 12.02 21.66
C ASP A 99 -13.67 11.55 22.57
N THR A 100 -13.38 11.50 23.87
CA THR A 100 -14.33 11.09 24.90
C THR A 100 -14.68 12.31 25.75
N PRO A 101 -15.98 12.60 25.94
CA PRO A 101 -16.40 13.72 26.78
C PRO A 101 -15.80 13.59 28.18
N SER A 102 -15.26 14.70 28.72
CA SER A 102 -14.68 14.72 30.06
C SER A 102 -15.69 14.21 31.10
N GLY A 103 -15.29 13.21 31.89
CA GLY A 103 -16.11 12.61 32.94
C GLY A 103 -16.88 11.34 32.53
N VAL A 104 -16.86 10.94 31.26
CA VAL A 104 -17.45 9.66 30.81
C VAL A 104 -16.32 8.67 30.51
N PRO A 105 -16.30 7.46 31.11
CA PRO A 105 -15.31 6.45 30.77
C PRO A 105 -15.44 6.05 29.29
N PRO A 106 -14.32 5.89 28.56
CA PRO A 106 -14.35 5.53 27.15
C PRO A 106 -15.07 4.19 26.94
N ALA A 107 -15.96 4.14 25.95
CA ALA A 107 -16.61 2.90 25.56
C ALA A 107 -15.54 1.86 25.14
N ARG A 108 -15.71 0.63 25.61
CA ARG A 108 -14.78 -0.46 25.24
C ARG A 108 -14.92 -0.75 23.76
N LEU A 109 -13.79 -0.88 23.06
CA LEU A 109 -13.78 -1.39 21.69
C LEU A 109 -14.25 -2.83 21.69
N THR A 110 -15.27 -3.14 20.89
CA THR A 110 -15.80 -4.50 20.69
C THR A 110 -15.29 -5.09 19.39
N MET A 111 -15.04 -4.25 18.38
CA MET A 111 -14.52 -4.65 17.09
C MET A 111 -13.58 -3.58 16.54
N PHE A 112 -12.54 -4.04 15.86
CA PHE A 112 -11.76 -3.23 14.95
C PHE A 112 -11.50 -4.05 13.68
N ARG A 113 -11.61 -3.43 12.51
CA ARG A 113 -11.33 -4.06 11.22
C ARG A 113 -10.64 -3.05 10.32
N LEU A 114 -9.39 -3.36 9.96
CA LEU A 114 -8.67 -2.61 8.94
C LEU A 114 -9.24 -3.00 7.58
N LEU A 115 -9.62 -2.00 6.77
CA LEU A 115 -10.06 -2.25 5.41
C LEU A 115 -8.87 -2.66 4.53
N PRO A 116 -9.10 -3.50 3.50
CA PRO A 116 -8.09 -3.80 2.50
C PRO A 116 -7.45 -2.52 1.94
N GLY A 117 -6.12 -2.49 1.88
CA GLY A 117 -5.35 -1.30 1.54
C GLY A 117 -4.80 -0.54 2.74
N GLY A 118 -5.36 -0.74 3.94
CA GLY A 118 -4.77 -0.25 5.19
C GLY A 118 -4.95 1.24 5.47
N GLN A 119 -5.62 1.98 4.59
CA GLN A 119 -5.92 3.41 4.78
C GLN A 119 -7.02 3.63 5.82
N PHE A 120 -8.04 2.77 5.83
CA PHE A 120 -9.20 2.97 6.68
C PHE A 120 -9.31 1.90 7.75
N LEU A 121 -9.59 2.32 8.99
CA LEU A 121 -9.92 1.44 10.09
C LEU A 121 -11.38 1.66 10.48
N ILE A 122 -12.14 0.58 10.60
CA ILE A 122 -13.50 0.61 11.15
C ILE A 122 -13.43 0.12 12.59
N THR A 123 -14.02 0.87 13.53
CA THR A 123 -14.14 0.46 14.93
C THR A 123 -15.58 0.51 15.40
N THR A 124 -15.94 -0.39 16.33
CA THR A 124 -17.21 -0.32 17.05
C THR A 124 -16.99 -0.35 18.56
N GLY A 125 -17.80 0.42 19.28
CA GLY A 125 -17.81 0.43 20.74
C GLY A 125 -18.98 -0.34 21.36
N SER A 126 -18.93 -0.54 22.67
CA SER A 126 -20.06 -1.03 23.48
C SER A 126 -21.26 -0.06 23.52
N ASP A 127 -21.05 1.18 23.08
CA ASP A 127 -22.07 2.21 22.90
C ASP A 127 -22.77 2.14 21.54
N CYS A 128 -22.57 1.05 20.79
CA CYS A 128 -23.10 0.81 19.45
C CYS A 128 -22.71 1.88 18.41
N LYS A 129 -21.68 2.70 18.68
CA LYS A 129 -21.15 3.64 17.69
C LYS A 129 -20.22 2.93 16.72
N LEU A 130 -20.41 3.23 15.44
CA LEU A 130 -19.52 2.84 14.34
C LEU A 130 -18.66 4.06 13.99
N GLU A 131 -17.34 3.91 14.03
CA GLU A 131 -16.39 4.97 13.70
C GLU A 131 -15.51 4.52 12.54
N LEU A 132 -15.23 5.45 11.62
CA LEU A 132 -14.34 5.28 10.49
C LEU A 132 -13.14 6.22 10.67
N TRP A 133 -11.95 5.65 10.66
CA TRP A 133 -10.69 6.38 10.80
C TRP A 133 -9.96 6.40 9.46
N ASP A 134 -9.43 7.55 9.06
CA ASP A 134 -8.47 7.72 7.96
C ASP A 134 -7.06 7.76 8.58
N LEU A 135 -6.19 6.82 8.17
CA LEU A 135 -4.88 6.55 8.80
C LEU A 135 -3.70 7.21 8.07
#